data_AF-A0AAW2EWK2-F1
#
_entry.id   AF-A0AAW2EWK2-F1
#
_cell.length_a   1.000
_cell.length_b   1.000
_cell.length_c   1.000
_cell.angle_alpha   90.00
_cell.angle_beta   90.00
_cell.angle_gamma   90.00
#
_symmetry.space_group_name_H-M   'P 1'
#
loop_
_entity.id
_entity.type
_entity.pdbx_description
1 polymer ?
#
loop_
_entity_poly.entity_id
_entity_poly.type
_entity_poly.pdbx_seq_one_letter_code
_entity_poly.pdbx_strand_id
1 'polypeptide(L)'
;MVESIRSYHMDTFGWDDVGYSFIIGGDGNVYEGCGWANEGAHTYGYNKKSVGIAFIGNYQKKNASQIMLDTAHQLIECGKAQHILQEDVRVLGGRQVIQIASPGNYLYKQIQKWPEWSANP
;
A
#
# COMPACT_ATOMS: atom_id res chain seq x y z
N MET A 1 -12.81 -10.11 -6.95
CA MET A 1 -11.44 -9.65 -7.31
C MET A 1 -10.52 -9.69 -6.09
N VAL A 2 -10.92 -9.11 -4.95
CA VAL A 2 -10.25 -9.31 -3.65
C VAL A 2 -10.14 -10.79 -3.30
N GLU A 3 -11.24 -11.55 -3.44
CA GLU A 3 -11.22 -12.99 -3.16
C GLU A 3 -10.24 -13.79 -4.03
N SER A 4 -9.97 -13.37 -5.26
CA SER A 4 -9.01 -14.05 -6.14
C SER A 4 -7.56 -13.70 -5.78
N ILE A 5 -7.31 -12.46 -5.35
CA ILE A 5 -6.01 -12.02 -4.82
C ILE A 5 -5.76 -12.67 -3.46
N ARG A 6 -6.81 -12.83 -2.66
CA ARG A 6 -6.83 -13.50 -1.37
C ARG A 6 -6.55 -14.99 -1.54
N SER A 7 -7.30 -15.69 -2.40
CA SER A 7 -7.03 -17.10 -2.75
C SER A 7 -5.62 -17.29 -3.29
N TYR A 8 -5.13 -16.45 -4.22
CA TYR A 8 -3.76 -16.58 -4.73
C TYR A 8 -2.69 -16.42 -3.64
N HIS A 9 -2.83 -15.44 -2.73
CA HIS A 9 -1.88 -15.25 -1.63
C HIS A 9 -1.98 -16.33 -0.54
N MET A 10 -3.19 -16.74 -0.18
CA MET A 10 -3.42 -17.80 0.81
C MET A 10 -2.99 -19.17 0.29
N ASP A 11 -3.37 -19.52 -0.94
CA ASP A 11 -3.14 -20.85 -1.53
C ASP A 11 -1.71 -21.05 -2.05
N THR A 12 -1.04 -20.00 -2.52
CA THR A 12 0.31 -20.10 -3.12
C THR A 12 1.43 -19.79 -2.13
N PHE A 13 1.21 -18.86 -1.19
CA PHE A 13 2.23 -18.42 -0.23
C PHE A 13 1.96 -18.87 1.21
N GLY A 14 0.81 -19.50 1.49
CA GLY A 14 0.47 -20.01 2.81
C GLY A 14 0.22 -18.91 3.85
N TRP A 15 -0.27 -17.75 3.42
CA TRP A 15 -0.53 -16.61 4.30
C TRP A 15 -1.96 -16.65 4.87
N ASP A 16 -2.16 -16.14 6.08
CA ASP A 16 -3.47 -16.15 6.76
C ASP A 16 -4.51 -15.20 6.11
N ASP A 17 -4.09 -14.22 5.30
CA ASP A 17 -4.95 -13.33 4.51
C ASP A 17 -4.17 -12.62 3.36
N VAL A 18 -4.84 -11.73 2.60
CA VAL A 18 -4.17 -10.73 1.75
C VAL A 18 -3.22 -9.91 2.63
N GLY A 19 -1.90 -10.05 2.45
CA GLY A 19 -0.92 -9.42 3.33
C GLY A 19 -0.95 -7.88 3.37
N TYR A 20 -1.70 -7.21 2.48
CA TYR A 20 -1.86 -5.76 2.46
C TYR A 20 -3.13 -5.33 3.20
N SER A 21 -3.06 -4.21 3.91
CA SER A 21 -4.20 -3.58 4.57
C SER A 21 -5.25 -3.10 3.57
N PHE A 22 -4.80 -2.47 2.49
CA PHE A 22 -5.66 -1.95 1.44
C PHE A 22 -5.05 -2.17 0.05
N ILE A 23 -5.92 -2.29 -0.93
CA ILE A 23 -5.57 -2.43 -2.33
C ILE A 23 -6.31 -1.36 -3.14
N ILE A 24 -5.59 -0.60 -3.95
CA ILE A 24 -6.14 0.42 -4.85
C ILE A 24 -6.33 -0.21 -6.23
N GLY A 25 -7.57 -0.25 -6.71
CA GLY A 25 -7.90 -0.72 -8.05
C GLY A 25 -7.73 0.36 -9.12
N GLY A 26 -7.49 -0.08 -10.36
CA GLY A 26 -7.40 0.84 -11.50
C GLY A 26 -8.70 1.56 -11.84
N ASP A 27 -9.80 1.13 -11.25
CA ASP A 27 -11.14 1.73 -11.26
C ASP A 27 -11.29 2.89 -10.26
N GLY A 28 -10.28 3.14 -9.42
CA GLY A 28 -10.31 4.19 -8.39
C GLY A 28 -10.96 3.76 -7.08
N ASN A 29 -11.28 2.47 -6.91
CA ASN A 29 -11.84 1.95 -5.66
C ASN A 29 -10.74 1.50 -4.69
N VAL A 30 -11.05 1.62 -3.39
CA VAL A 30 -10.28 0.99 -2.31
C VAL A 30 -10.92 -0.35 -2.00
N TYR A 31 -10.10 -1.39 -2.00
CA TYR A 31 -10.47 -2.73 -1.61
C TYR A 31 -9.80 -3.04 -0.27
N GLU A 32 -10.60 -3.37 0.73
CA GLU A 32 -10.10 -3.73 2.06
C GLU A 32 -9.48 -5.14 2.04
N GLY A 33 -8.25 -5.24 2.55
CA GLY A 33 -7.59 -6.49 2.89
C GLY A 33 -7.68 -6.73 4.39
N CYS A 34 -6.55 -6.73 5.11
CA CYS A 34 -6.58 -6.85 6.58
C CYS A 34 -7.15 -5.59 7.28
N GLY A 35 -7.33 -4.48 6.54
CA GLY A 35 -7.95 -3.25 7.02
C GLY A 35 -7.06 -2.46 7.98
N TRP A 36 -7.67 -1.55 8.74
CA TRP A 36 -6.98 -0.66 9.66
C TRP A 36 -6.52 -1.31 10.97
N ALA A 37 -7.29 -2.28 11.47
CA ALA A 37 -7.15 -2.79 12.83
C ALA A 37 -6.24 -4.03 12.93
N ASN A 38 -6.08 -4.78 11.84
CA ASN A 38 -5.34 -6.04 11.86
C ASN A 38 -3.93 -5.87 11.26
N GLU A 39 -2.96 -6.55 11.88
CA GLU A 39 -1.60 -6.66 11.35
C GLU A 39 -1.62 -7.40 10.01
N GLY A 40 -1.03 -6.77 8.97
CA GLY A 40 -0.83 -7.40 7.67
C GLY A 40 0.48 -8.19 7.56
N ALA A 41 0.76 -8.72 6.38
CA ALA A 41 1.98 -9.46 6.04
C ALA A 41 2.69 -8.88 4.81
N HIS A 42 2.73 -7.55 4.68
CA HIS A 42 3.19 -6.88 3.46
C HIS A 42 4.67 -6.47 3.49
N THR A 43 5.25 -6.21 4.67
CA THR A 43 6.61 -5.65 4.78
C THR A 43 7.29 -6.08 6.08
N TYR A 44 8.29 -6.94 5.94
CA TYR A 44 9.06 -7.45 7.08
C TYR A 44 9.64 -6.32 7.92
N GLY A 45 9.45 -6.37 9.24
CA GLY A 45 9.87 -5.33 10.19
C GLY A 45 8.96 -4.10 10.27
N TYR A 46 7.92 -4.00 9.43
CA TYR A 46 7.00 -2.86 9.38
C TYR A 46 5.53 -3.24 9.63
N ASN A 47 5.13 -4.49 9.43
CA ASN A 47 3.74 -4.96 9.62
C ASN A 47 3.06 -4.44 10.91
N LYS A 48 3.77 -4.42 12.05
CA LYS A 48 3.23 -4.00 13.36
C LYS A 48 3.09 -2.48 13.56
N LYS A 49 3.66 -1.68 12.67
CA LYS A 49 3.80 -0.23 12.84
C LYS A 49 3.45 0.57 11.59
N SER A 50 2.79 -0.06 10.61
CA SER A 50 2.43 0.58 9.36
C SER A 50 1.20 -0.08 8.73
N VAL A 51 0.55 0.67 7.86
CA VAL A 51 -0.53 0.19 7.00
C VAL A 51 0.03 -0.07 5.60
N GLY A 52 -0.25 -1.25 5.05
CA GLY A 52 0.21 -1.64 3.71
C GLY A 52 -0.81 -1.29 2.63
N ILE A 53 -0.46 -0.39 1.72
CA ILE A 53 -1.31 -0.04 0.56
C ILE A 53 -0.67 -0.58 -0.73
N ALA A 54 -1.35 -1.50 -1.41
CA ALA A 54 -0.94 -2.02 -2.71
C ALA A 54 -1.71 -1.35 -3.85
N PHE A 55 -1.07 -1.19 -5.02
CA PHE A 55 -1.72 -0.74 -6.24
C PHE A 55 -1.85 -1.92 -7.20
N ILE A 56 -3.05 -2.20 -7.72
CA ILE A 56 -3.26 -3.30 -8.67
C ILE A 56 -2.56 -3.00 -9.99
N GLY A 57 -1.42 -3.64 -10.22
CA GLY A 57 -0.70 -3.57 -11.48
C GLY A 57 0.81 -3.77 -11.31
N ASN A 58 1.53 -3.49 -12.40
CA ASN A 58 2.99 -3.46 -12.41
C ASN A 58 3.46 -2.08 -12.91
N TYR A 59 4.15 -1.35 -12.04
CA TYR A 59 4.59 0.02 -12.28
C TYR A 59 6.11 0.15 -12.43
N GLN A 60 6.77 -0.93 -12.84
CA GLN A 60 8.20 -0.87 -13.16
C GLN A 60 8.52 -0.04 -14.40
N LYS A 61 7.58 0.00 -15.35
CA LYS A 61 7.77 0.66 -16.66
C LYS A 61 6.61 1.58 -17.05
N LYS A 62 5.63 1.79 -16.16
CA LYS A 62 4.47 2.65 -16.41
C LYS A 62 4.00 3.33 -15.13
N ASN A 63 3.42 4.52 -15.26
CA ASN A 63 2.79 5.24 -14.17
C ASN A 63 1.48 4.56 -13.71
N ALA A 64 1.13 4.74 -12.44
CA ALA A 64 -0.24 4.59 -11.98
C ALA A 64 -1.09 5.75 -12.52
N SER A 65 -2.38 5.49 -12.73
CA SER A 65 -3.32 6.53 -13.16
C SER A 65 -3.55 7.54 -12.03
N GLN A 66 -3.92 8.76 -12.40
CA GLN A 66 -4.13 9.83 -11.42
C GLN A 66 -5.22 9.47 -10.41
N ILE A 67 -6.31 8.84 -10.87
CA ILE A 67 -7.39 8.38 -9.99
C ILE A 67 -6.88 7.43 -8.90
N MET A 68 -5.94 6.52 -9.20
CA MET A 68 -5.38 5.64 -8.17
C MET A 68 -4.55 6.40 -7.14
N LEU A 69 -3.78 7.40 -7.59
CA LEU A 69 -2.99 8.23 -6.68
C LEU A 69 -3.88 9.06 -5.77
N ASP A 70 -4.93 9.66 -6.33
CA ASP A 70 -5.89 10.48 -5.59
C ASP A 70 -6.66 9.63 -4.57
N THR A 71 -7.10 8.42 -4.96
CA THR A 71 -7.75 7.47 -4.04
C THR A 71 -6.83 7.07 -2.89
N ALA A 72 -5.55 6.78 -3.17
CA ALA A 72 -4.59 6.44 -2.11
C ALA A 72 -4.35 7.61 -1.14
N HIS A 73 -4.25 8.82 -1.67
CA HIS A 73 -4.13 10.04 -0.87
C HIS A 73 -5.33 10.27 0.04
N GLN A 74 -6.54 10.15 -0.52
CA GLN A 74 -7.77 10.28 0.26
C GLN A 74 -7.85 9.23 1.37
N LEU A 75 -7.37 8.02 1.11
CA LEU A 75 -7.30 6.96 2.13
C LEU A 75 -6.33 7.33 3.27
N ILE A 76 -5.17 7.92 2.97
CA ILE A 76 -4.21 8.39 3.97
C ILE A 76 -4.81 9.51 4.82
N GLU A 77 -5.41 10.51 4.17
CA GLU A 77 -6.08 11.63 4.86
C GLU A 77 -7.24 11.15 5.74
N CYS A 78 -8.01 10.16 5.26
CA CYS A 78 -9.05 9.51 6.04
C CYS A 78 -8.48 8.81 7.29
N GLY A 79 -7.35 8.12 7.16
CA GLY A 79 -6.65 7.49 8.28
C GLY A 79 -6.15 8.50 9.32
N LYS A 80 -5.65 9.68 8.87
CA LYS A 80 -5.25 10.78 9.75
C LYS A 80 -6.44 11.39 10.48
N ALA A 81 -7.52 11.70 9.75
CA ALA A 81 -8.74 12.27 10.31
C ALA A 81 -9.42 11.35 11.34
N GLN A 82 -9.27 10.03 11.21
CA GLN A 82 -9.76 9.05 12.19
C GLN A 82 -8.77 8.78 13.33
N HIS A 83 -7.62 9.48 13.36
CA HIS A 83 -6.52 9.27 14.31
C HIS A 83 -5.96 7.84 14.32
N ILE A 84 -6.14 7.10 13.22
CA ILE A 84 -5.56 5.77 12.99
C ILE A 84 -4.10 5.93 12.55
N LEU A 85 -3.86 6.91 11.66
CA LEU A 85 -2.52 7.34 11.27
C LEU A 85 -2.13 8.59 12.07
N GLN A 86 -0.83 8.70 12.38
CA GLN A 86 -0.29 9.91 13.00
C GLN A 86 -0.36 11.09 12.02
N GLU A 87 -0.49 12.31 12.54
CA GLU A 87 -0.53 13.52 11.69
C GLU A 87 0.75 13.68 10.84
N ASP A 88 1.89 13.26 11.39
CA ASP A 88 3.20 13.23 10.73
C ASP A 88 3.53 11.86 10.14
N VAL A 89 2.51 11.07 9.77
CA VAL A 89 2.68 9.76 9.13
C VAL A 89 3.60 9.88 7.90
N ARG A 90 4.51 8.91 7.78
CA ARG A 90 5.49 8.86 6.69
C ARG A 90 5.07 7.84 5.65
N VAL A 91 5.00 8.27 4.39
CA VAL A 91 4.80 7.39 3.25
C VAL A 91 6.15 6.92 2.73
N LEU A 92 6.31 5.60 2.64
CA LEU A 92 7.51 4.93 2.18
C LEU A 92 7.18 3.95 1.06
N GLY A 93 8.09 3.78 0.11
CA GLY A 93 8.05 2.65 -0.81
C GLY A 93 8.66 1.41 -0.16
N GLY A 94 8.10 0.22 -0.38
CA GLY A 94 8.62 -1.03 0.20
C GLY A 94 10.12 -1.25 -0.04
N ARG A 95 10.62 -0.85 -1.22
CA ARG A 95 12.06 -0.85 -1.56
C ARG A 95 12.97 -0.04 -0.63
N GLN A 96 12.45 0.89 0.17
CA GLN A 96 13.25 1.68 1.11
C GLN A 96 13.59 0.91 2.38
N VAL A 97 12.85 -0.15 2.68
CA VAL A 97 12.92 -0.84 3.98
C VAL A 97 13.24 -2.33 3.86
N ILE A 98 12.98 -2.92 2.70
CA ILE A 98 13.30 -4.31 2.38
C ILE A 98 13.87 -4.41 0.97
N GLN A 99 14.64 -5.47 0.68
CA GLN A 99 15.28 -5.70 -0.61
C GLN A 99 14.28 -6.22 -1.66
N ILE A 100 13.37 -5.35 -2.10
CA ILE A 100 12.36 -5.64 -3.12
C ILE A 100 12.25 -4.51 -4.12
N ALA A 101 11.75 -4.80 -5.32
CA ALA A 101 11.52 -3.77 -6.34
C ALA A 101 10.18 -3.02 -6.18
N SER A 102 9.26 -3.47 -5.32
CA SER A 102 7.99 -2.79 -5.04
C SER A 102 8.19 -1.36 -4.51
N PRO A 103 7.39 -0.35 -4.90
CA PRO A 103 6.17 -0.41 -5.73
C PRO A 103 6.40 -0.31 -7.24
N GLY A 104 7.65 -0.44 -7.70
CA GLY A 104 8.05 -0.23 -9.09
C GLY A 104 8.58 1.20 -9.33
N ASN A 105 9.45 1.36 -10.31
CA ASN A 105 10.22 2.59 -10.51
C ASN A 105 9.36 3.84 -10.80
N TYR A 106 8.25 3.68 -11.51
CA TYR A 106 7.43 4.83 -11.92
C TYR A 106 6.46 5.22 -10.81
N LEU A 107 5.79 4.26 -10.18
CA LEU A 107 4.96 4.55 -9.00
C LEU A 107 5.79 5.11 -7.85
N TYR A 108 7.00 4.59 -7.61
CA TYR A 108 7.91 5.15 -6.62
C TYR A 108 8.20 6.65 -6.88
N LYS A 109 8.48 7.04 -8.13
CA LYS A 109 8.68 8.45 -8.49
C LYS A 109 7.42 9.30 -8.32
N GLN A 110 6.23 8.71 -8.45
CA GLN A 110 4.96 9.43 -8.25
C GLN A 110 4.72 9.71 -6.77
N ILE A 111 4.91 8.72 -5.89
CA ILE A 111 4.73 8.90 -4.44
C ILE A 111 5.79 9.81 -3.83
N GLN A 112 6.98 9.92 -4.42
CA GLN A 112 8.02 10.86 -3.97
C GLN A 112 7.60 12.34 -4.03
N LYS A 113 6.52 12.66 -4.73
CA LYS A 113 5.98 14.02 -4.83
C LYS A 113 4.96 14.33 -3.74
N TRP A 114 4.61 13.35 -2.92
CA TRP A 114 3.59 13.46 -1.89
C TRP A 114 4.16 14.19 -0.67
N PRO A 115 3.35 15.02 0.02
CA PRO A 115 3.82 15.75 1.20
C PRO A 115 4.21 14.82 2.36
N GLU A 116 3.58 13.66 2.47
CA GLU A 116 3.88 12.65 3.50
C GLU A 116 5.12 11.80 3.16
N TRP A 117 5.66 11.90 1.94
CA TRP A 117 6.78 11.05 1.54
C TRP A 117 8.05 11.38 2.33
N SER A 118 8.72 10.34 2.82
CA SER A 118 10.02 10.46 3.47
C SER A 118 11.10 9.69 2.72
N ALA A 119 12.25 10.33 2.51
CA ALA A 119 13.45 9.67 2.00
C ALA A 119 14.02 8.64 2.99
N ASN A 120 13.83 8.88 4.28
CA ASN A 120 14.41 8.11 5.38
C ASN A 120 13.29 7.38 6.17
N PRO A 121 13.35 6.04 6.25
CA PRO A 121 12.39 5.22 6.99
C PRO A 121 12.33 5.42 8.50
#